data_AF-A0A645CWT4-F1
#
_entry.id   AF-A0A645CWT4-F1
#
_cell.length_a   1.000
_cell.length_b   1.000
_cell.length_c   1.000
_cell.angle_alpha   90.00
_cell.angle_beta   90.00
_cell.angle_gamma   90.00
#
_symmetry.space_group_name_H-M   'P 1'
#
loop_
_entity.id
_entity.type
_entity.pdbx_description
1 polymer ?
#
loop_
_entity_poly.entity_id
_entity_poly.type
_entity_poly.pdbx_seq_one_letter_code
_entity_poly.pdbx_strand_id
1 'polypeptide(L)'
;MGFIRADGCGKAVSFDAYSFSAGFSTQIMLADSANQELKKSVYAALLSIQKRYPQYIERIYKDDDVDKEEHLKGDFSFVVEGTFGTLFQNSLTGSLLIPFGSSEYKFYRAMHGHHPSKGDKPPFIAFGPDILPSERLASCDMMSICPTLALLLGVDMPGAVGKPLPILKQNTRQKVQFALPLSLT
;
A
#
# COMPACT_ATOMS: atom_id res chain seq x y z
N MET A 1 14.86 -3.00 10.66
CA MET A 1 15.33 -1.77 11.35
C MET A 1 14.32 -1.37 12.43
N GLY A 2 14.75 -0.88 13.58
CA GLY A 2 13.83 -0.43 14.63
C GLY A 2 14.53 -0.08 15.94
N PHE A 3 13.77 0.50 16.87
CA PHE A 3 14.17 0.67 18.27
C PHE A 3 13.80 -0.61 19.01
N ILE A 4 14.59 -1.65 18.78
CA ILE A 4 14.31 -3.02 19.23
C ILE A 4 15.39 -3.43 20.23
N ARG A 5 14.96 -4.03 21.34
CA ARG A 5 15.87 -4.69 22.29
C ARG A 5 15.88 -6.17 21.95
N ALA A 6 17.08 -6.73 21.86
CA ALA A 6 17.30 -8.15 21.64
C ALA A 6 17.94 -8.78 22.88
N ASP A 7 17.72 -10.08 23.06
CA ASP A 7 18.47 -10.87 24.04
C ASP A 7 19.92 -11.14 23.57
N GLY A 8 20.70 -11.83 24.40
CA GLY A 8 22.08 -12.21 24.10
C GLY A 8 22.24 -13.17 22.91
N CYS A 9 21.13 -13.73 22.39
CA CYS A 9 21.11 -14.60 21.21
C CYS A 9 20.63 -13.86 19.95
N GLY A 10 20.37 -12.55 20.04
CA GLY A 10 19.92 -11.73 18.91
C GLY A 10 18.43 -11.89 18.60
N LYS A 11 17.61 -12.40 19.52
CA LYS A 11 16.16 -12.48 19.37
C LYS A 11 15.50 -11.23 19.96
N ALA A 12 14.56 -10.63 19.24
CA ALA A 12 13.79 -9.50 19.76
C ALA A 12 13.00 -9.88 21.02
N VAL A 13 13.14 -9.08 22.08
CA VAL A 13 12.40 -9.24 23.35
C VAL A 13 11.41 -8.11 23.60
N SER A 14 11.67 -6.92 23.09
CA SER A 14 10.74 -5.78 23.11
C SER A 14 11.10 -4.78 22.03
N PHE A 15 10.16 -3.91 21.68
CA PHE A 15 10.36 -2.83 20.73
C PHE A 15 9.63 -1.58 21.18
N ASP A 16 10.18 -0.42 20.86
CA ASP A 16 9.43 0.84 20.85
C ASP A 16 8.96 1.17 19.44
N ALA A 17 9.76 0.82 18.43
CA ALA A 17 9.44 1.03 17.03
C ALA A 17 10.03 -0.08 16.16
N TYR A 18 9.33 -0.49 15.11
CA TYR A 18 9.89 -1.38 14.09
C TYR A 18 9.38 -1.03 12.70
N SER A 19 10.21 -1.37 11.70
CA SER A 19 9.89 -1.27 10.28
C SER A 19 9.27 -2.58 9.81
N PHE A 20 8.05 -2.51 9.29
CA PHE A 20 7.36 -3.61 8.64
C PHE A 20 7.44 -3.40 7.12
N SER A 21 8.24 -4.22 6.44
CA SER A 21 8.45 -4.10 5.00
C SER A 21 7.22 -4.52 4.21
N ALA A 22 6.86 -3.71 3.22
CA ALA A 22 5.93 -4.03 2.15
C ALA A 22 6.67 -4.30 0.82
N GLY A 23 8.00 -4.46 0.86
CA GLY A 23 8.86 -4.58 -0.32
C GLY A 23 9.62 -3.28 -0.58
N PHE A 24 9.18 -2.51 -1.58
CA PHE A 24 9.81 -1.23 -1.95
C PHE A 24 9.43 -0.04 -1.05
N SER A 25 8.52 -0.26 -0.10
CA SER A 25 8.20 0.66 0.98
C SER A 25 8.18 -0.08 2.32
N THR A 26 8.09 0.68 3.41
CA THR A 26 7.88 0.11 4.74
C THR A 26 7.01 1.00 5.60
N GLN A 27 6.12 0.39 6.36
CA GLN A 27 5.36 1.03 7.42
C GLN A 27 6.13 0.97 8.73
N ILE A 28 6.20 2.10 9.43
CA ILE A 28 6.85 2.18 10.75
C ILE A 28 5.79 2.12 11.83
N MET A 29 5.85 1.04 12.60
CA MET A 29 4.93 0.74 13.69
C MET A 29 5.57 1.16 15.01
N LEU A 30 4.82 1.86 15.86
CA LEU A 30 5.23 2.20 17.23
C LEU A 30 4.49 1.28 18.21
N ALA A 31 5.16 0.87 19.28
CA ALA A 31 4.52 0.09 20.35
C ALA A 31 3.46 0.92 21.09
N ASP A 32 3.74 2.21 21.28
CA ASP A 32 2.79 3.21 21.76
C ASP A 32 2.73 4.35 20.74
N SER A 33 1.68 4.37 19.93
CA SER A 33 1.45 5.39 18.91
C SER A 33 1.01 6.74 19.49
N ALA A 34 0.55 6.78 20.75
CA ALA A 34 0.19 8.03 21.41
C ALA A 34 1.42 8.77 21.96
N ASN A 35 2.55 8.07 22.17
CA ASN A 35 3.78 8.64 22.68
C ASN A 35 4.44 9.61 21.68
N GLN A 36 4.29 10.92 21.94
CA GLN A 36 4.78 11.96 21.05
C GLN A 36 6.30 12.11 21.05
N GLU A 37 6.95 11.89 22.19
CA GLU A 37 8.42 11.91 22.31
C GLU A 37 9.05 10.79 21.49
N LEU A 38 8.48 9.58 21.54
CA LEU A 38 8.88 8.45 20.73
C LEU A 38 8.66 8.73 19.24
N LYS A 39 7.47 9.22 18.86
CA LYS A 39 7.15 9.58 17.47
C LYS A 39 8.15 10.59 16.91
N LYS A 40 8.50 11.63 17.68
CA LYS A 40 9.53 12.63 17.33
C LYS A 40 10.92 11.99 17.17
N SER A 41 11.31 11.13 18.11
CA SER A 41 12.63 10.48 18.11
C SER A 41 12.79 9.54 16.90
N VAL A 42 11.75 8.76 16.59
CA VAL A 42 11.71 7.89 15.41
C VAL A 42 11.77 8.72 14.12
N TYR A 43 10.96 9.78 14.03
CA TYR A 43 10.98 10.64 12.84
C TYR A 43 12.35 11.29 12.61
N ALA A 44 13.00 11.78 13.66
CA ALA A 44 14.36 12.32 13.58
C ALA A 44 15.37 11.27 13.10
N ALA A 45 15.25 10.02 13.57
CA ALA A 45 16.08 8.92 13.10
C ALA A 45 15.84 8.62 11.61
N LEU A 46 14.59 8.56 11.15
CA LEU A 46 14.26 8.36 9.74
C LEU A 46 14.83 9.48 8.86
N LEU A 47 14.69 10.75 9.26
CA LEU A 47 15.28 11.89 8.54
C LEU A 47 16.80 11.83 8.52
N SER A 48 17.44 11.37 9.60
CA SER A 48 18.89 11.17 9.65
C SER A 48 19.35 10.10 8.66
N ILE A 49 18.63 8.97 8.60
CA ILE A 49 18.90 7.90 7.64
C ILE A 49 18.71 8.42 6.21
N GLN A 50 17.60 9.12 5.92
CA GLN A 50 17.35 9.70 4.60
C GLN A 50 18.45 10.69 4.20
N LYS A 51 18.88 11.56 5.10
CA LYS A 51 19.97 12.51 4.84
C LYS A 51 21.31 11.81 4.57
N ARG A 52 21.58 10.70 5.27
CA ARG A 52 22.81 9.91 5.10
C ARG A 52 22.78 9.06 3.82
N TYR A 53 21.60 8.63 3.40
CA TYR A 53 21.38 7.72 2.28
C TYR A 53 20.28 8.23 1.33
N PRO A 54 20.43 9.45 0.76
CA PRO A 54 19.37 10.09 -0.02
C PRO A 54 19.05 9.35 -1.32
N GLN A 55 19.99 8.54 -1.83
CA GLN A 55 19.80 7.71 -3.01
C GLN A 55 18.89 6.49 -2.79
N TYR A 56 18.56 6.15 -1.54
CA TYR A 56 17.76 4.97 -1.20
C TYR A 56 16.38 5.32 -0.61
N ILE A 57 16.26 6.45 0.10
CA ILE A 57 14.99 6.89 0.70
C ILE A 57 14.46 8.11 -0.03
N GLU A 58 13.37 7.91 -0.77
CA GLU A 58 12.76 8.97 -1.58
C GLU A 58 11.86 9.87 -0.75
N ARG A 59 11.00 9.28 0.08
CA ARG A 59 10.04 10.05 0.89
C ARG A 59 9.74 9.37 2.22
N ILE A 60 9.49 10.19 3.23
CA ILE A 60 8.96 9.76 4.52
C ILE A 60 7.63 10.48 4.70
N TYR A 61 6.54 9.74 4.68
CA TYR A 61 5.20 10.23 4.96
C TYR A 61 4.91 10.13 6.45
N LYS A 62 4.21 11.15 6.98
CA LYS A 62 3.48 11.03 8.25
C LYS A 62 2.11 10.40 7.98
N ASP A 63 1.50 9.85 9.01
CA ASP A 63 0.15 9.27 8.97
C ASP A 63 -0.90 10.21 8.34
N ASP A 64 -0.98 11.47 8.79
CA ASP A 64 -1.95 12.42 8.25
C ASP A 64 -1.71 12.78 6.78
N ASP A 65 -0.45 12.78 6.34
CA ASP A 65 -0.07 13.15 4.97
C ASP A 65 -0.41 12.01 4.01
N VAL A 66 -0.10 10.76 4.39
CA VAL A 66 -0.35 9.59 3.54
C VAL A 66 -1.85 9.27 3.42
N ASP A 67 -2.66 9.57 4.44
CA ASP A 67 -4.12 9.47 4.31
C ASP A 67 -4.66 10.47 3.29
N LYS A 68 -4.24 11.74 3.40
CA LYS A 68 -4.71 12.80 2.52
C LYS A 68 -4.32 12.59 1.07
N GLU A 69 -3.09 12.13 0.84
CA GLU A 69 -2.52 12.01 -0.50
C GLU A 69 -2.82 10.65 -1.15
N GLU A 70 -2.71 9.56 -0.38
CA GLU A 70 -2.75 8.19 -0.91
C GLU A 70 -3.91 7.37 -0.38
N HIS A 71 -4.76 7.94 0.50
CA HIS A 71 -5.86 7.25 1.16
C HIS A 71 -5.44 5.98 1.91
N LEU A 72 -4.18 5.95 2.36
CA LEU A 72 -3.63 4.83 3.10
C LEU A 72 -3.79 5.08 4.61
N LYS A 73 -4.56 4.21 5.28
CA LYS A 73 -4.76 4.22 6.74
C LYS A 73 -4.29 2.92 7.36
N GLY A 74 -3.85 3.00 8.61
CA GLY A 74 -3.51 1.85 9.43
C GLY A 74 -2.85 2.29 10.73
N ASP A 75 -2.43 1.32 11.55
CA ASP A 75 -1.82 1.56 12.86
C ASP A 75 -0.34 1.98 12.78
N PHE A 76 0.13 2.37 11.60
CA PHE A 76 1.49 2.86 11.40
C PHE A 76 1.57 4.36 11.69
N SER A 77 2.73 4.82 12.14
CA SER A 77 2.99 6.25 12.38
C SER A 77 3.68 6.95 11.22
N PHE A 78 4.38 6.18 10.38
CA PHE A 78 5.07 6.68 9.20
C PHE A 78 5.07 5.64 8.08
N VAL A 79 5.18 6.11 6.84
CA VAL A 79 5.49 5.27 5.68
C VAL A 79 6.78 5.78 5.05
N VAL A 80 7.73 4.88 4.82
CA VAL A 80 8.98 5.20 4.14
C VAL A 80 8.93 4.59 2.75
N GLU A 81 9.05 5.44 1.74
CA GLU A 81 9.10 5.06 0.34
C GLU A 81 10.55 5.04 -0.13
N GLY A 82 10.94 3.91 -0.72
CA GLY A 82 12.26 3.75 -1.33
C GLY A 82 12.33 4.41 -2.70
N THR A 83 13.54 4.74 -3.12
CA THR A 83 13.82 5.02 -4.53
C THR A 83 13.65 3.74 -5.36
N PHE A 84 13.52 3.86 -6.69
CA PHE A 84 13.36 2.72 -7.58
C PHE A 84 14.48 1.67 -7.38
N GLY A 85 14.09 0.44 -7.03
CA GLY A 85 15.01 -0.67 -6.77
C GLY A 85 15.46 -0.82 -5.29
N THR A 86 15.06 0.08 -4.39
CA THR A 86 15.39 -0.04 -2.95
C THR A 86 14.38 -0.90 -2.21
N LEU A 87 14.82 -2.05 -1.70
CA LEU A 87 14.00 -2.96 -0.90
C LEU A 87 14.27 -2.78 0.59
N PHE A 88 13.19 -2.77 1.38
CA PHE A 88 13.29 -2.80 2.84
C PHE A 88 13.20 -4.23 3.34
N GLN A 89 13.98 -4.55 4.38
CA GLN A 89 14.04 -5.87 4.98
C GLN A 89 13.65 -5.83 6.45
N ASN A 90 13.07 -6.93 6.92
CA ASN A 90 12.64 -7.10 8.31
C ASN A 90 13.71 -7.74 9.19
N SER A 91 14.91 -8.02 8.64
CA SER A 91 16.01 -8.59 9.40
C SER A 91 16.37 -7.70 10.60
N LEU A 92 16.47 -8.34 11.77
CA LEU A 92 16.87 -7.66 13.01
C LEU A 92 18.39 -7.44 13.07
N THR A 93 19.15 -8.39 12.51
CA THR A 93 20.60 -8.40 12.49
C THR A 93 21.11 -8.49 11.06
N GLY A 94 22.34 -8.02 10.82
CA GLY A 94 23.02 -8.10 9.53
C GLY A 94 23.41 -6.73 8.99
N SER A 95 23.89 -6.72 7.75
CA SER A 95 24.31 -5.51 7.05
C SER A 95 23.14 -4.55 6.85
N LEU A 96 23.38 -3.26 7.10
CA LEU A 96 22.40 -2.20 6.88
C LEU A 96 22.03 -2.06 5.39
N LEU A 97 23.02 -2.23 4.51
CA LEU A 97 22.87 -2.17 3.07
C LEU A 97 23.38 -3.49 2.49
N ILE A 98 22.52 -4.15 1.72
CA ILE A 98 22.84 -5.41 1.04
C ILE A 98 22.76 -5.13 -0.46
N PRO A 99 23.90 -4.99 -1.17
CA PRO A 99 23.91 -4.77 -2.60
C PRO A 99 23.28 -5.95 -3.34
N PHE A 100 22.54 -5.66 -4.40
CA PHE A 100 22.03 -6.67 -5.32
C PHE A 100 23.20 -7.48 -5.92
N GLY A 101 23.06 -8.81 -5.94
CA GLY A 101 24.10 -9.72 -6.47
C GLY A 101 25.22 -10.06 -5.48
N SER A 102 25.24 -9.47 -4.29
CA SER A 102 26.12 -9.93 -3.22
C SER A 102 25.71 -11.32 -2.71
N SER A 103 26.64 -12.07 -2.12
CA SER A 103 26.35 -13.38 -1.51
C SER A 103 25.39 -13.30 -0.31
N GLU A 104 25.31 -12.12 0.32
CA GLU A 104 24.36 -11.79 1.37
C GLU A 104 22.93 -11.57 0.85
N TYR A 105 22.76 -11.24 -0.44
CA TYR A 105 21.47 -11.03 -1.06
C TYR A 105 20.77 -12.36 -1.38
N LYS A 106 19.89 -12.80 -0.47
CA LYS A 106 19.12 -14.06 -0.60
C LYS A 106 17.65 -13.83 -0.97
N PHE A 107 17.31 -12.62 -1.40
CA PHE A 107 15.92 -12.20 -1.58
C PHE A 107 15.47 -12.27 -3.04
N TYR A 108 14.17 -12.07 -3.23
CA TYR A 108 13.56 -12.05 -4.56
C TYR A 108 14.19 -10.98 -5.46
N ARG A 109 14.27 -11.28 -6.76
CA ARG A 109 14.76 -10.34 -7.78
C ARG A 109 13.72 -9.30 -8.18
N ALA A 110 12.46 -9.56 -7.90
CA ALA A 110 11.32 -8.68 -8.15
C ALA A 110 10.42 -8.67 -6.91
N MET A 111 9.81 -7.52 -6.63
CA MET A 111 8.92 -7.30 -5.49
C MET A 111 7.85 -6.28 -5.87
N HIS A 112 6.84 -6.09 -5.03
CA HIS A 112 5.84 -5.03 -5.15
C HIS A 112 5.96 -4.03 -3.98
N GLY A 113 4.91 -3.22 -3.79
CA GLY A 113 4.77 -2.33 -2.63
C GLY A 113 5.49 -0.99 -2.76
N HIS A 114 5.88 -0.58 -3.97
CA HIS A 114 6.23 0.81 -4.24
C HIS A 114 4.96 1.66 -4.34
N HIS A 115 5.12 2.97 -4.36
CA HIS A 115 4.06 3.92 -4.66
C HIS A 115 3.26 3.53 -5.92
N PRO A 116 1.92 3.66 -5.95
CA PRO A 116 1.10 3.24 -7.10
C PRO A 116 1.44 3.91 -8.43
N SER A 117 2.11 5.08 -8.42
CA SER A 117 2.61 5.74 -9.63
C SER A 117 3.82 5.04 -10.26
N LYS A 118 4.59 4.26 -9.49
CA LYS A 118 5.80 3.56 -9.94
C LYS A 118 5.50 2.17 -10.48
N GLY A 119 6.43 1.60 -11.25
CA GLY A 119 6.35 0.24 -11.75
C GLY A 119 5.20 -0.02 -12.74
N ASP A 120 5.17 -1.24 -13.24
CA ASP A 120 4.19 -1.69 -14.22
C ASP A 120 2.79 -1.75 -13.61
N LYS A 121 1.77 -1.43 -14.41
CA LYS A 121 0.37 -1.49 -13.98
C LYS A 121 -0.25 -2.81 -14.42
N PRO A 122 -1.03 -3.49 -13.56
CA PRO A 122 -1.72 -4.70 -13.96
C PRO A 122 -2.74 -4.39 -15.07
N PRO A 123 -2.94 -5.29 -16.04
CA PRO A 123 -3.96 -5.10 -17.07
C PRO A 123 -5.36 -5.27 -16.47
N PHE A 124 -6.31 -4.48 -16.96
CA PHE A 124 -7.73 -4.72 -16.78
C PHE A 124 -8.33 -5.17 -18.10
N ILE A 125 -8.97 -6.34 -18.12
CA ILE A 125 -9.58 -6.94 -19.32
C ILE A 125 -11.01 -7.32 -18.98
N ALA A 126 -11.97 -6.87 -19.79
CA ALA A 126 -13.38 -7.20 -19.65
C ALA A 126 -13.92 -7.73 -20.98
N PHE A 127 -14.75 -8.77 -20.92
CA PHE A 127 -15.42 -9.35 -22.07
C PHE A 127 -16.78 -9.91 -21.65
N GLY A 128 -17.81 -9.66 -22.44
CA GLY A 128 -19.14 -10.15 -22.16
C GLY A 128 -20.22 -9.50 -23.04
N PRO A 129 -21.47 -9.97 -22.94
CA PRO A 129 -22.58 -9.49 -23.77
C PRO A 129 -22.89 -8.01 -23.54
N ASP A 130 -22.61 -7.49 -22.34
CA ASP A 130 -22.90 -6.11 -21.94
C ASP A 130 -21.67 -5.20 -21.94
N ILE A 131 -20.50 -5.74 -22.32
CA ILE A 131 -19.25 -4.98 -22.48
C ILE A 131 -19.14 -4.52 -23.94
N LEU A 132 -18.78 -3.25 -24.15
CA LEU A 132 -18.53 -2.71 -25.48
C LEU A 132 -17.36 -3.46 -26.16
N PRO A 133 -17.53 -3.94 -27.39
CA PRO A 133 -16.48 -4.65 -28.09
C PRO A 133 -15.35 -3.70 -28.50
N SER A 134 -14.10 -4.18 -28.41
CA SER A 134 -12.91 -3.47 -28.89
C SER A 134 -12.63 -2.10 -28.26
N GLU A 135 -13.25 -1.78 -27.12
CA GLU A 135 -12.92 -0.58 -26.38
C GLU A 135 -11.54 -0.69 -25.73
N ARG A 136 -10.73 0.35 -25.90
CA ARG A 136 -9.37 0.41 -25.34
C ARG A 136 -9.22 1.67 -24.51
N LEU A 137 -9.08 1.47 -23.21
CA LEU A 137 -8.72 2.54 -22.28
C LEU A 137 -7.19 2.71 -22.27
N ALA A 138 -6.71 3.95 -22.36
CA ALA A 138 -5.28 4.24 -22.22
C ALA A 138 -4.77 3.91 -20.80
N SER A 139 -5.60 4.18 -19.79
CA SER A 139 -5.41 3.79 -18.40
C SER A 139 -6.77 3.80 -17.70
N CYS A 140 -6.83 3.17 -16.52
CA CYS A 140 -7.97 3.27 -15.62
C CYS A 140 -7.50 3.23 -14.17
N ASP A 141 -8.32 3.78 -13.29
CA ASP A 141 -8.13 3.65 -11.84
C ASP A 141 -8.76 2.33 -11.38
N MET A 142 -8.03 1.56 -10.57
CA MET A 142 -8.52 0.35 -9.93
C MET A 142 -9.80 0.61 -9.11
N MET A 143 -9.92 1.79 -8.49
CA MET A 143 -11.11 2.17 -7.73
C MET A 143 -12.36 2.21 -8.61
N SER A 144 -12.22 2.46 -9.92
CA SER A 144 -13.34 2.48 -10.86
C SER A 144 -13.89 1.10 -11.20
N ILE A 145 -13.20 0.00 -10.85
CA ILE A 145 -13.64 -1.36 -11.15
C ILE A 145 -14.93 -1.70 -10.37
N CYS A 146 -14.95 -1.43 -9.06
CA CYS A 146 -16.11 -1.70 -8.21
C CYS A 146 -17.40 -1.01 -8.69
N PRO A 147 -17.44 0.32 -8.92
CA PRO A 147 -18.64 0.99 -9.43
C PRO A 147 -19.02 0.54 -10.85
N THR A 148 -18.06 0.14 -11.69
CA THR A 148 -18.34 -0.46 -13.00
C THR A 148 -19.11 -1.77 -12.86
N LEU A 149 -18.66 -2.66 -11.97
CA LEU A 149 -19.33 -3.92 -11.71
C LEU A 149 -20.69 -3.71 -11.03
N ALA A 150 -20.80 -2.72 -10.15
CA ALA A 150 -22.07 -2.35 -9.52
C ALA A 150 -23.13 -1.99 -10.59
N LEU A 151 -22.74 -1.12 -11.53
CA LEU A 151 -23.58 -0.68 -12.63
C LEU A 151 -23.94 -1.84 -13.57
N LEU A 152 -22.96 -2.69 -13.92
CA LEU A 152 -23.18 -3.87 -14.75
C LEU A 152 -24.20 -4.84 -14.12
N LEU A 153 -24.12 -5.04 -12.80
CA LEU A 153 -24.99 -5.94 -12.04
C LEU A 153 -26.32 -5.30 -11.62
N GLY A 154 -26.48 -3.98 -11.78
CA GLY A 154 -27.65 -3.25 -11.34
C GLY A 154 -27.81 -3.18 -9.82
N VAL A 155 -26.70 -3.18 -9.07
CA VAL A 155 -26.67 -3.10 -7.60
C VAL A 155 -26.19 -1.73 -7.13
N ASP A 156 -26.81 -1.19 -6.08
CA ASP A 156 -26.37 0.05 -5.44
C ASP A 156 -25.23 -0.26 -4.45
N MET A 157 -24.05 0.33 -4.67
CA MET A 157 -22.89 0.25 -3.77
C MET A 157 -22.50 1.66 -3.27
N PRO A 158 -23.19 2.21 -2.25
CA PRO A 158 -23.02 3.60 -1.83
C PRO A 158 -21.63 3.93 -1.27
N GLY A 159 -20.84 2.93 -0.87
CA GLY A 159 -19.45 3.09 -0.44
C GLY A 159 -18.40 2.97 -1.54
N ALA A 160 -18.80 2.67 -2.78
CA ALA A 160 -17.86 2.56 -3.90
C ALA A 160 -17.29 3.95 -4.25
N VAL A 161 -15.97 4.02 -4.37
CA VAL A 161 -15.24 5.24 -4.74
C VAL A 161 -14.86 5.18 -6.22
N GLY A 162 -14.79 6.33 -6.88
CA GLY A 162 -14.47 6.41 -8.31
C GLY A 162 -15.71 6.51 -9.20
N LYS A 163 -15.52 6.42 -10.52
CA LYS A 163 -16.59 6.50 -11.52
C LYS A 163 -16.62 5.22 -12.35
N PRO A 164 -17.80 4.71 -12.76
CA PRO A 164 -17.86 3.59 -13.69
C PRO A 164 -17.04 3.86 -14.95
N LEU A 165 -16.31 2.84 -15.42
CA LEU A 165 -15.55 2.88 -16.66
C LEU A 165 -16.50 2.91 -17.85
N PRO A 166 -16.16 3.64 -18.93
CA PRO A 166 -17.00 3.77 -20.12
C PRO A 166 -16.88 2.54 -21.04
N ILE A 167 -17.06 1.34 -20.47
CA ILE A 167 -16.90 0.05 -21.16
C ILE A 167 -18.22 -0.74 -21.25
N LEU A 168 -19.31 -0.20 -20.69
CA LEU A 168 -20.62 -0.86 -20.66
C LEU A 168 -21.50 -0.36 -21.81
N LYS A 169 -22.30 -1.25 -22.39
CA LYS A 169 -23.34 -0.87 -23.36
C LYS A 169 -24.45 -0.06 -22.69
N GLN A 170 -25.01 0.91 -23.41
CA GLN A 170 -26.01 1.89 -22.91
C GLN A 170 -27.29 1.28 -22.29
N ASN A 171 -27.56 -0.02 -22.49
CA ASN A 171 -28.74 -0.74 -21.97
C ASN A 171 -28.41 -1.67 -20.79
N THR A 172 -27.30 -1.45 -20.08
CA THR A 172 -27.01 -2.20 -18.85
C THR A 172 -28.12 -1.97 -17.82
N ARG A 173 -28.57 -3.07 -17.22
CA ARG A 173 -29.91 -3.29 -16.64
C ARG A 173 -30.36 -2.17 -15.68
N GLN A 174 -31.62 -1.75 -15.80
CA GLN A 174 -32.30 -0.91 -14.80
C GLN A 174 -32.28 -1.61 -13.42
N LYS A 175 -32.15 -0.80 -12.36
CA LYS A 175 -31.99 -1.19 -10.95
C LYS A 175 -32.78 -2.45 -10.57
N VAL A 176 -32.08 -3.48 -10.12
CA VAL A 176 -32.72 -4.59 -9.41
C VAL A 176 -32.72 -4.23 -7.93
N GLN A 177 -33.85 -3.73 -7.42
CA GLN A 177 -34.04 -3.59 -5.97
C GLN A 177 -34.09 -5.00 -5.36
N PHE A 178 -33.03 -5.37 -4.64
CA PHE A 178 -33.10 -6.49 -3.72
C PHE A 178 -33.99 -6.06 -2.55
N ALA A 179 -35.24 -6.53 -2.55
CA ALA A 179 -36.10 -6.44 -1.37
C ALA A 179 -35.43 -7.28 -0.26
N LEU A 180 -34.86 -6.60 0.73
CA LEU A 180 -34.47 -7.24 1.98
C LEU A 180 -35.75 -7.86 2.58
N PRO A 181 -35.78 -9.16 2.91
CA PRO A 181 -36.93 -9.72 3.58
C PRO A 181 -37.13 -8.97 4.91
N LEU A 182 -38.36 -8.48 5.12
CA LEU A 182 -38.77 -7.82 6.35
C LEU A 182 -38.31 -8.67 7.55
N SER A 183 -37.66 -8.01 8.49
CA SER A 183 -37.39 -8.52 9.82
C SER A 183 -38.65 -9.13 10.41
N LEU A 184 -38.60 -10.43 10.72
CA LEU A 184 -39.54 -11.05 11.67
C LEU A 184 -39.16 -10.53 13.06
N THR A 185 -40.18 -9.98 13.72
CA THR A 185 -40.24 -9.46 15.09
C THR A 185 -39.53 -10.32 16.12
#